data_AF-A0A7J9XS51-F1
#
_entry.id   AF-A0A7J9XS51-F1
#
_cell.length_a   1.000
_cell.length_b   1.000
_cell.length_c   1.000
_cell.angle_alpha   90.00
_cell.angle_beta   90.00
_cell.angle_gamma   90.00
#
_symmetry.space_group_name_H-M   'P 1'
#
loop_
_entity.id
_entity.type
_entity.pdbx_description
1 polymer ?
#
loop_
_entity_poly.entity_id
_entity_poly.type
_entity_poly.pdbx_seq_one_letter_code
_entity_poly.pdbx_strand_id
1 'polypeptide(L)'
;MEPPVLLDAGVVNRCRRRVHLEYDPQALRPTVAEDPTAQQRITDAAAHRRSVSGELSRLVGSRWAQVPSDLPTAERVAATRSLLDARAPAIWGGLLPADSDGGRRGGADLLVASRTGYLPVIVVRHKVTDPGAGARTAPLSAPWPGKARHDAHRKVRAQPRDQLRLAHALRLLQSAGVAALGRARGGVIGLDADVVVWHDLDAPTWPGGRTAMAEYDLRFADRLAVAQAAASDAEPLAFPSRITECRSCPWWPTCGEALRRGRDVSLVLRGEDAVALRGAQVSTVDDLAALDPAADPPVPLAGMGFADAVLLARAWQRDLSLVRRHTEVTVPRADVEVDIDMESFGDAGAYLWGCLLSGAGIGVTPGYRAFATWEPVPTSDEARSFAQFWGWLADVRARAAARGYSFAAYCYNELAENRWMVSSAERFAGTPGVPPVADVEEFIASSHWVDLFGVVSAEFLCAHGKGLKTIAPAAGFSWHDSEAGGENSMRWYRDAVGLDGVEPDPVQRDRLLTYNADDVRATCALRRWMSSAAVAQVPFAGDL
;
A
#
# COMPACT_ATOMS: atom_id res chain seq x y z
N MET A 1 -3.27 -23.50 -34.95
CA MET A 1 -2.50 -22.41 -34.32
C MET A 1 -3.08 -22.23 -32.93
N GLU A 2 -2.27 -22.36 -31.90
CA GLU A 2 -2.68 -21.97 -30.55
C GLU A 2 -3.02 -20.48 -30.53
N PRO A 3 -4.05 -20.06 -29.76
CA PRO A 3 -4.41 -18.65 -29.67
C PRO A 3 -3.23 -17.84 -29.12
N PRO A 4 -2.96 -16.64 -29.66
CA PRO A 4 -1.84 -15.83 -29.20
C PRO A 4 -2.01 -15.44 -27.73
N VAL A 5 -0.90 -15.45 -26.99
CA VAL A 5 -0.87 -14.96 -25.60
C VAL A 5 -1.13 -13.46 -25.60
N LEU A 6 -2.24 -13.04 -24.98
CA LEU A 6 -2.63 -11.63 -24.84
C LEU A 6 -2.64 -11.22 -23.37
N LEU A 7 -1.89 -10.18 -23.03
CA LEU A 7 -1.73 -9.65 -21.69
C LEU A 7 -2.39 -8.27 -21.53
N ASP A 8 -2.93 -8.01 -20.34
CA ASP A 8 -3.47 -6.70 -19.95
C ASP A 8 -2.40 -5.80 -19.31
N ALA A 9 -2.72 -4.51 -19.13
CA ALA A 9 -1.83 -3.52 -18.55
C ALA A 9 -1.37 -3.84 -17.12
N GLY A 10 -2.13 -4.64 -16.37
CA GLY A 10 -1.80 -5.01 -15.00
C GLY A 10 -0.62 -5.98 -14.91
N VAL A 11 -0.30 -6.70 -15.98
CA VAL A 11 0.71 -7.78 -15.98
C VAL A 11 2.11 -7.30 -15.56
N VAL A 12 2.47 -6.07 -15.91
CA VAL A 12 3.79 -5.46 -15.59
C VAL A 12 3.97 -5.13 -14.11
N ASN A 13 2.88 -5.17 -13.33
CA ASN A 13 2.87 -5.02 -11.88
C ASN A 13 2.63 -6.37 -11.16
N ARG A 14 2.61 -7.50 -11.89
CA ARG A 14 2.49 -8.84 -11.30
C ARG A 14 3.86 -9.50 -11.18
N CYS A 15 4.04 -10.32 -10.15
CA CYS A 15 5.12 -11.28 -10.02
C CYS A 15 5.32 -12.14 -11.29
N ARG A 16 6.58 -12.36 -11.72
CA ARG A 16 6.91 -13.22 -12.89
C ARG A 16 6.30 -14.62 -12.74
N ARG A 17 6.45 -15.23 -11.56
CA ARG A 17 5.95 -16.59 -11.31
C ARG A 17 4.43 -16.68 -11.34
N ARG A 18 3.73 -15.64 -10.88
CA ARG A 18 2.26 -15.58 -10.99
C ARG A 18 1.82 -15.58 -12.45
N VAL A 19 2.51 -14.81 -13.31
CA VAL A 19 2.22 -14.77 -14.74
C VAL A 19 2.47 -16.13 -15.39
N HIS A 20 3.57 -16.80 -15.05
CA HIS A 20 3.78 -18.18 -15.53
C HIS A 20 2.62 -19.10 -15.13
N LEU A 21 2.26 -19.14 -13.84
CA LEU A 21 1.19 -20.03 -13.33
C LEU A 21 -0.20 -19.71 -13.89
N GLU A 22 -0.49 -18.45 -14.23
CA GLU A 22 -1.77 -18.07 -14.85
C GLU A 22 -1.92 -18.58 -16.29
N TYR A 23 -0.80 -18.90 -16.96
CA TYR A 23 -0.73 -19.32 -18.36
C TYR A 23 -0.20 -20.75 -18.56
N ASP A 24 0.24 -21.42 -17.49
CA ASP A 24 0.63 -22.82 -17.48
C ASP A 24 -0.63 -23.71 -17.55
N PRO A 25 -0.81 -24.54 -18.60
CA PRO A 25 -1.99 -25.38 -18.77
C PRO A 25 -2.08 -26.51 -17.73
N GLN A 26 -0.97 -26.86 -17.07
CA GLN A 26 -0.90 -27.89 -16.03
C GLN A 26 -1.14 -27.31 -14.63
N ALA A 27 -1.10 -25.98 -14.48
CA ALA A 27 -1.27 -25.34 -13.18
C ALA A 27 -2.72 -25.45 -12.68
N LEU A 28 -2.88 -26.10 -11.51
CA LEU A 28 -4.15 -26.13 -10.80
C LEU A 28 -4.47 -24.73 -10.25
N ARG A 29 -5.49 -24.08 -10.83
CA ARG A 29 -5.91 -22.75 -10.38
C ARG A 29 -6.36 -22.83 -8.92
N PRO A 30 -5.77 -22.00 -8.03
CA PRO A 30 -6.11 -22.06 -6.62
C PRO A 30 -7.57 -21.66 -6.43
N THR A 31 -8.33 -22.50 -5.73
CA THR A 31 -9.69 -22.19 -5.26
C THR A 31 -9.55 -21.29 -4.05
N VAL A 32 -9.33 -19.99 -4.27
CA VAL A 32 -9.23 -19.04 -3.18
C VAL A 32 -10.63 -18.52 -2.89
N ALA A 33 -11.07 -18.63 -1.64
CA ALA A 33 -12.29 -17.96 -1.18
C ALA A 33 -12.18 -16.48 -1.53
N GLU A 34 -13.27 -15.90 -2.03
CA GLU A 34 -13.30 -14.48 -2.39
C GLU A 34 -12.88 -13.65 -1.18
N ASP A 35 -11.76 -12.93 -1.30
CA ASP A 35 -11.33 -11.97 -0.28
C ASP A 35 -12.34 -10.81 -0.28
N PRO A 36 -13.18 -10.66 0.76
CA PRO A 36 -14.22 -9.64 0.78
C PRO A 36 -13.65 -8.23 0.67
N THR A 37 -12.43 -8.00 1.17
CA THR A 37 -11.74 -6.71 1.08
C THR A 37 -11.30 -6.43 -0.35
N ALA A 38 -10.74 -7.42 -1.05
CA ALA A 38 -10.38 -7.27 -2.45
C ALA A 38 -11.63 -7.00 -3.31
N GLN A 39 -12.73 -7.71 -3.04
CA GLN A 39 -14.00 -7.49 -3.74
C GLN A 39 -14.55 -6.09 -3.47
N GLN A 40 -14.46 -5.60 -2.23
CA GLN A 40 -14.86 -4.23 -1.89
C GLN A 40 -14.04 -3.19 -2.65
N ARG A 41 -12.71 -3.35 -2.75
CA ARG A 41 -11.86 -2.43 -3.54
C ARG A 41 -12.27 -2.40 -5.01
N ILE A 42 -12.66 -3.54 -5.58
CA ILE A 42 -13.16 -3.63 -6.96
C ILE A 42 -14.48 -2.87 -7.10
N THR A 43 -15.43 -3.11 -6.20
CA THR A 43 -16.73 -2.42 -6.18
C THR A 43 -16.57 -0.90 -6.04
N ASP A 44 -15.74 -0.45 -5.10
CA ASP A 44 -15.46 0.97 -4.87
C ASP A 44 -14.80 1.63 -6.09
N ALA A 45 -13.83 0.96 -6.72
CA ALA A 45 -13.19 1.47 -7.92
C ALA A 45 -14.18 1.55 -9.09
N ALA A 46 -15.13 0.62 -9.20
CA ALA A 46 -16.20 0.68 -10.20
C ALA A 46 -17.18 1.84 -9.92
N ALA A 47 -17.56 2.05 -8.65
CA ALA A 47 -18.41 3.17 -8.24
C ALA A 47 -17.74 4.53 -8.52
N HIS A 48 -16.45 4.66 -8.19
CA HIS A 48 -15.66 5.87 -8.49
C HIS A 48 -15.64 6.18 -9.98
N ARG A 49 -15.36 5.17 -10.82
CA ARG A 49 -15.40 5.33 -12.29
C ARG A 49 -16.77 5.77 -12.80
N ARG A 50 -17.86 5.22 -12.24
CA ARG A 50 -19.22 5.64 -12.60
C ARG A 50 -19.47 7.11 -12.23
N SER A 51 -19.09 7.52 -11.03
CA SER A 51 -19.19 8.92 -10.59
C SER A 51 -18.44 9.86 -11.54
N VAL A 52 -17.16 9.58 -11.81
CA VAL A 52 -16.33 10.36 -12.73
C VAL A 52 -16.91 10.40 -14.15
N SER A 53 -17.45 9.28 -14.64
CA SER A 53 -18.09 9.23 -15.97
C SER A 53 -19.34 10.10 -16.05
N GLY A 54 -20.16 10.10 -14.99
CA GLY A 54 -21.36 10.92 -14.88
C GLY A 54 -21.01 12.41 -14.88
N GLU A 55 -20.00 12.79 -14.11
CA GLU A 55 -19.52 14.18 -14.10
C GLU A 55 -18.91 14.61 -15.42
N LEU A 56 -18.01 13.82 -16.00
CA LEU A 56 -17.37 14.12 -17.28
C LEU A 56 -18.39 14.25 -18.41
N SER A 57 -19.36 13.33 -18.51
CA SER A 57 -20.38 13.40 -19.55
C SER A 57 -21.18 14.71 -19.50
N ARG A 58 -21.54 15.17 -18.29
CA ARG A 58 -22.21 16.45 -18.07
C ARG A 58 -21.34 17.65 -18.43
N LEU A 59 -20.06 17.64 -18.04
CA LEU A 59 -19.13 18.76 -18.28
C LEU A 59 -18.65 18.85 -19.74
N VAL A 60 -18.42 17.71 -20.38
CA VAL A 60 -17.94 17.63 -21.78
C VAL A 60 -19.09 17.86 -22.76
N GLY A 61 -20.31 17.45 -22.40
CA GLY A 61 -21.54 17.71 -23.14
C GLY A 61 -21.59 16.96 -24.47
N SER A 62 -21.97 17.66 -25.55
CA SER A 62 -22.14 17.09 -26.90
C SER A 62 -20.89 16.44 -27.52
N ARG A 63 -19.73 16.64 -26.90
CA ARG A 63 -18.44 16.06 -27.31
C ARG A 63 -18.18 14.67 -26.71
N TRP A 64 -19.07 14.21 -25.84
CA TRP A 64 -18.99 12.92 -25.16
C TRP A 64 -19.60 11.80 -26.01
N ALA A 65 -18.87 10.71 -26.16
CA ALA A 65 -19.35 9.45 -26.67
C ALA A 65 -19.00 8.34 -25.68
N GLN A 66 -19.84 7.30 -25.60
CA GLN A 66 -19.66 6.21 -24.66
C GLN A 66 -19.84 4.87 -25.36
N VAL A 67 -18.91 3.95 -25.09
CA VAL A 67 -19.04 2.54 -25.47
C VAL A 67 -19.81 1.83 -24.35
N PRO A 68 -20.96 1.21 -24.62
CA PRO A 68 -21.70 0.47 -23.60
C PRO A 68 -20.87 -0.68 -23.03
N SER A 69 -20.87 -0.82 -21.71
CA SER A 69 -20.00 -1.77 -21.00
C SER A 69 -20.55 -3.20 -20.96
N ASP A 70 -21.85 -3.35 -21.20
CA ASP A 70 -22.63 -4.60 -21.24
C ASP A 70 -22.50 -5.34 -22.57
N LEU A 71 -22.00 -4.68 -23.62
CA LEU A 71 -21.74 -5.31 -24.91
C LEU A 71 -20.64 -6.39 -24.82
N PRO A 72 -20.76 -7.48 -25.62
CA PRO A 72 -19.68 -8.44 -25.81
C PRO A 72 -18.36 -7.78 -26.26
N THR A 73 -17.24 -8.41 -25.94
CA THR A 73 -15.89 -7.87 -26.22
C THR A 73 -15.71 -7.44 -27.68
N ALA A 74 -16.11 -8.29 -28.65
CA ALA A 74 -15.98 -7.98 -30.07
C ALA A 74 -16.80 -6.74 -30.48
N GLU A 75 -18.02 -6.62 -29.96
CA GLU A 75 -18.91 -5.48 -30.22
C GLU A 75 -18.40 -4.19 -29.57
N ARG A 76 -17.81 -4.27 -28.38
CA ARG A 76 -17.14 -3.12 -27.74
C ARG A 76 -15.95 -2.62 -28.56
N VAL A 77 -15.16 -3.53 -29.12
CA VAL A 77 -14.05 -3.17 -30.03
C VAL A 77 -14.59 -2.49 -31.29
N ALA A 78 -15.64 -3.05 -31.91
CA ALA A 78 -16.26 -2.48 -33.11
C ALA A 78 -16.85 -1.09 -32.84
N ALA A 79 -17.58 -0.91 -31.73
CA ALA A 79 -18.14 0.37 -31.31
C ALA A 79 -17.04 1.40 -31.04
N THR A 80 -15.96 1.00 -30.34
CA THR A 80 -14.80 1.86 -30.12
C THR A 80 -14.18 2.30 -31.44
N ARG A 81 -14.00 1.36 -32.38
CA ARG A 81 -13.45 1.64 -33.71
C ARG A 81 -14.30 2.64 -34.49
N SER A 82 -15.62 2.45 -34.51
CA SER A 82 -16.54 3.36 -35.17
C SER A 82 -16.44 4.79 -34.61
N LEU A 83 -16.28 4.95 -33.30
CA LEU A 83 -16.14 6.27 -32.67
C LEU A 83 -14.78 6.92 -32.97
N LEU A 84 -13.71 6.12 -33.04
CA LEU A 84 -12.37 6.58 -33.43
C LEU A 84 -12.35 7.06 -34.89
N ASP A 85 -12.96 6.29 -35.80
CA ASP A 85 -13.06 6.62 -37.22
C ASP A 85 -13.93 7.88 -37.45
N ALA A 86 -14.98 8.05 -36.65
CA ALA A 86 -15.80 9.26 -36.61
C ALA A 86 -15.12 10.48 -35.93
N ARG A 87 -13.88 10.33 -35.45
CA ARG A 87 -13.12 11.37 -34.73
C ARG A 87 -13.89 11.95 -33.52
N ALA A 88 -14.65 11.11 -32.81
CA ALA A 88 -15.36 11.53 -31.60
C ALA A 88 -14.40 12.19 -30.59
N PRO A 89 -14.68 13.39 -30.06
CA PRO A 89 -13.69 14.14 -29.28
C PRO A 89 -13.29 13.51 -27.93
N ALA A 90 -14.22 12.80 -27.29
CA ALA A 90 -14.03 12.11 -26.02
C ALA A 90 -14.83 10.79 -26.03
N ILE A 91 -14.14 9.66 -25.88
CA ILE A 91 -14.74 8.30 -25.94
C ILE A 91 -14.52 7.60 -24.61
N TRP A 92 -15.59 7.37 -23.84
CA TRP A 92 -15.55 6.62 -22.59
C TRP A 92 -15.69 5.12 -22.79
N GLY A 93 -14.96 4.33 -22.01
CA GLY A 93 -15.01 2.87 -22.01
C GLY A 93 -14.38 2.21 -23.23
N GLY A 94 -13.53 2.94 -23.96
CA GLY A 94 -12.92 2.51 -25.21
C GLY A 94 -12.07 1.25 -25.05
N LEU A 95 -12.47 0.19 -25.74
CA LEU A 95 -11.74 -1.08 -25.82
C LEU A 95 -11.06 -1.17 -27.18
N LEU A 96 -9.73 -1.30 -27.19
CA LEU A 96 -8.95 -1.29 -28.42
C LEU A 96 -8.85 -2.70 -29.01
N PRO A 97 -8.67 -2.83 -30.34
CA PRO A 97 -8.33 -4.10 -30.96
C PRO A 97 -7.12 -4.74 -30.28
N ALA A 98 -7.13 -6.07 -30.15
CA ALA A 98 -5.99 -6.80 -29.61
C ALA A 98 -4.79 -6.67 -30.56
N ASP A 99 -3.64 -6.32 -30.00
CA ASP A 99 -2.35 -6.28 -30.68
C ASP A 99 -1.75 -7.69 -30.61
N SER A 100 -2.06 -8.52 -31.61
CA SER A 100 -1.65 -9.93 -31.62
C SER A 100 -0.14 -10.10 -31.77
N ASP A 101 0.49 -9.24 -32.57
CA ASP A 101 1.95 -9.23 -32.77
C ASP A 101 2.68 -8.80 -31.49
N GLY A 102 2.15 -7.79 -30.81
CA GLY A 102 2.71 -7.29 -29.56
C GLY A 102 2.22 -7.97 -28.29
N GLY A 103 1.30 -8.93 -28.38
CA GLY A 103 0.75 -9.68 -27.24
C GLY A 103 -0.11 -8.85 -26.27
N ARG A 104 -0.73 -7.75 -26.72
CA ARG A 104 -1.47 -6.81 -25.83
C ARG A 104 -2.97 -6.85 -26.05
N ARG A 105 -3.73 -6.69 -24.97
CA ARG A 105 -5.16 -6.41 -25.00
C ARG A 105 -5.55 -5.36 -23.97
N GLY A 106 -6.71 -4.74 -24.15
CA GLY A 106 -7.27 -3.80 -23.18
C GLY A 106 -7.71 -2.49 -23.82
N GLY A 107 -7.75 -1.44 -23.00
CA GLY A 107 -8.26 -0.13 -23.41
C GLY A 107 -7.95 0.93 -22.37
N ALA A 108 -8.68 2.04 -22.42
CA ALA A 108 -8.59 3.14 -21.46
C ALA A 108 -9.99 3.50 -20.95
N ASP A 109 -10.05 4.10 -19.75
CA ASP A 109 -11.32 4.60 -19.21
C ASP A 109 -11.88 5.72 -20.12
N LEU A 110 -11.00 6.60 -20.62
CA LEU A 110 -11.32 7.67 -21.56
C LEU A 110 -10.25 7.79 -22.66
N LEU A 111 -10.67 7.94 -23.91
CA LEU A 111 -9.81 8.33 -25.03
C LEU A 111 -10.16 9.76 -25.45
N VAL A 112 -9.17 10.64 -25.50
CA VAL A 112 -9.37 12.04 -25.92
C VAL A 112 -8.71 12.30 -27.26
N ALA A 113 -9.44 12.94 -28.17
CA ALA A 113 -8.93 13.33 -29.47
C ALA A 113 -7.90 14.46 -29.32
N SER A 114 -6.81 14.38 -30.07
CA SER A 114 -5.86 15.46 -30.31
C SER A 114 -5.89 15.84 -31.79
N ARG A 115 -5.04 16.78 -32.20
CA ARG A 115 -4.93 17.17 -33.62
C ARG A 115 -4.46 16.02 -34.52
N THR A 116 -3.71 15.07 -33.99
CA THR A 116 -3.00 14.05 -34.77
C THR A 116 -3.46 12.62 -34.50
N GLY A 117 -4.33 12.40 -33.50
CA GLY A 117 -4.76 11.06 -33.08
C GLY A 117 -5.31 11.09 -31.65
N TYR A 118 -5.35 9.95 -30.97
CA TYR A 118 -5.93 9.81 -29.64
C TYR A 118 -4.88 9.62 -28.55
N LEU A 119 -5.21 10.07 -27.34
CA LEU A 119 -4.42 9.88 -26.13
C LEU A 119 -5.27 9.20 -25.04
N PRO A 120 -4.68 8.31 -24.23
CA PRO A 120 -5.39 7.63 -23.17
C PRO A 120 -5.47 8.48 -21.91
N VAL A 121 -6.62 8.38 -21.23
CA VAL A 121 -6.85 8.87 -19.88
C VAL A 121 -7.40 7.71 -19.05
N ILE A 122 -6.82 7.47 -17.88
CA ILE A 122 -7.28 6.44 -16.94
C ILE A 122 -7.87 7.07 -15.68
N VAL A 123 -8.78 6.36 -15.04
CA VAL A 123 -9.38 6.74 -13.76
C VAL A 123 -8.89 5.79 -12.67
N VAL A 124 -8.45 6.37 -11.56
CA VAL A 124 -7.87 5.65 -10.43
C VAL A 124 -8.45 6.12 -9.11
N ARG A 125 -8.51 5.22 -8.11
CA ARG A 125 -9.08 5.49 -6.79
C ARG A 125 -7.98 5.70 -5.75
N HIS A 126 -7.06 6.62 -6.04
CA HIS A 126 -6.03 7.10 -5.13
C HIS A 126 -5.64 8.53 -5.50
N LYS A 127 -5.03 9.26 -4.57
CA LYS A 127 -4.54 10.62 -4.83
C LYS A 127 -3.44 10.61 -5.89
N VAL A 128 -3.55 11.53 -6.84
CA VAL A 128 -2.60 11.70 -7.97
C VAL A 128 -1.85 13.02 -7.89
N THR A 129 -2.27 13.90 -6.98
CA THR A 129 -1.59 15.16 -6.65
C THR A 129 -1.54 15.34 -5.15
N ASP A 130 -0.51 16.03 -4.68
CA ASP A 130 -0.39 16.56 -3.32
C ASP A 130 -0.28 18.10 -3.40
N PRO A 131 -0.49 18.84 -2.29
CA PRO A 131 -0.22 20.27 -2.24
C PRO A 131 1.22 20.58 -2.67
N GLY A 132 1.39 21.59 -3.52
CA GLY A 132 2.71 21.97 -4.05
C GLY A 132 2.57 22.69 -5.39
N ALA A 133 3.56 22.58 -6.28
CA ALA A 133 3.46 23.19 -7.60
C ALA A 133 4.13 22.32 -8.67
N GLY A 134 3.76 22.57 -9.92
CA GLY A 134 4.45 22.06 -11.11
C GLY A 134 3.74 20.91 -11.82
N ALA A 135 2.67 20.34 -11.28
CA ALA A 135 1.85 19.36 -11.99
C ALA A 135 1.26 19.98 -13.26
N ARG A 136 1.14 19.19 -14.33
CA ARG A 136 0.45 19.63 -15.55
C ARG A 136 -1.00 19.17 -15.49
N THR A 137 -1.93 20.07 -15.23
CA THR A 137 -3.34 19.74 -15.00
C THR A 137 -4.24 20.38 -16.05
N ALA A 138 -5.32 19.69 -16.42
CA ALA A 138 -6.41 20.22 -17.23
C ALA A 138 -7.74 20.08 -16.47
N PRO A 139 -8.69 21.04 -16.60
CA PRO A 139 -9.98 20.93 -15.95
C PRO A 139 -10.81 19.79 -16.57
N LEU A 140 -11.68 19.14 -15.78
CA LEU A 140 -12.54 18.06 -16.27
C LEU A 140 -13.51 18.49 -17.39
N SER A 141 -13.91 19.76 -17.43
CA SER A 141 -14.71 20.33 -18.53
C SER A 141 -13.94 20.48 -19.84
N ALA A 142 -12.62 20.41 -19.78
CA ALA A 142 -11.76 20.42 -20.94
C ALA A 142 -10.57 19.46 -20.78
N PRO A 143 -10.82 18.13 -20.77
CA PRO A 143 -9.83 17.12 -20.39
C PRO A 143 -8.76 16.87 -21.47
N TRP A 144 -8.57 17.81 -22.40
CA TRP A 144 -7.64 17.72 -23.51
C TRP A 144 -6.23 18.17 -23.11
N PRO A 145 -5.17 17.52 -23.64
CA PRO A 145 -3.78 17.85 -23.28
C PRO A 145 -3.38 19.29 -23.66
N GLY A 146 -4.00 19.86 -24.71
CA GLY A 146 -3.76 21.25 -25.13
C GLY A 146 -4.29 22.29 -24.13
N LYS A 147 -5.19 21.88 -23.23
CA LYS A 147 -5.71 22.71 -22.14
C LYS A 147 -4.90 22.54 -20.86
N ALA A 148 -3.97 21.58 -20.80
CA ALA A 148 -3.14 21.39 -19.63
C ALA A 148 -2.15 22.56 -19.42
N ARG A 149 -2.03 23.02 -18.18
CA ARG A 149 -1.11 24.09 -17.74
C ARG A 149 -0.36 23.66 -16.49
N HIS A 150 0.75 24.33 -16.17
CA HIS A 150 1.40 24.12 -14.88
C HIS A 150 0.50 24.67 -13.78
N ASP A 151 0.26 23.83 -12.79
CA ASP A 151 -0.56 24.10 -11.63
C ASP A 151 0.31 24.69 -10.51
N ALA A 152 -0.11 25.82 -9.94
CA ALA A 152 0.60 26.50 -8.86
C ALA A 152 0.32 25.90 -7.48
N HIS A 153 -0.70 25.05 -7.36
CA HIS A 153 -1.18 24.48 -6.11
C HIS A 153 -1.11 22.95 -6.06
N ARG A 154 -0.68 22.31 -7.15
CA ARG A 154 -0.53 20.85 -7.23
C ARG A 154 0.87 20.41 -7.65
N LYS A 155 1.42 19.47 -6.89
CA LYS A 155 2.57 18.65 -7.26
C LYS A 155 2.07 17.26 -7.65
N VAL A 156 2.70 16.63 -8.65
CA VAL A 156 2.38 15.24 -9.03
C VAL A 156 2.76 14.30 -7.90
N ARG A 157 1.82 13.45 -7.48
CA ARG A 157 2.12 12.33 -6.59
C ARG A 157 2.66 11.18 -7.43
N ALA A 158 3.84 10.66 -7.08
CA ALA A 158 4.48 9.60 -7.85
C ALA A 158 3.65 8.30 -7.78
N GLN A 159 3.09 7.90 -8.93
CA GLN A 159 2.36 6.65 -9.10
C GLN A 159 2.89 5.89 -10.32
N PRO A 160 4.02 5.15 -10.20
CA PRO A 160 4.66 4.46 -11.33
C PRO A 160 3.70 3.52 -12.08
N ARG A 161 2.82 2.84 -11.35
CA ARG A 161 1.82 1.92 -11.91
C ARG A 161 0.86 2.59 -12.90
N ASP A 162 0.52 3.85 -12.70
CA ASP A 162 -0.41 4.58 -13.56
C ASP A 162 0.24 4.95 -14.89
N GLN A 163 1.51 5.37 -14.84
CA GLN A 163 2.30 5.65 -16.04
C GLN A 163 2.51 4.38 -16.89
N LEU A 164 2.77 3.23 -16.27
CA LEU A 164 2.87 1.95 -16.99
C LEU A 164 1.54 1.54 -17.64
N ARG A 165 0.40 1.78 -16.97
CA ARG A 165 -0.94 1.55 -17.55
C ARG A 165 -1.21 2.47 -18.74
N LEU A 166 -0.78 3.73 -18.66
CA LEU A 166 -0.88 4.68 -19.76
C LEU A 166 0.01 4.29 -20.95
N ALA A 167 1.24 3.83 -20.69
CA ALA A 167 2.15 3.32 -21.71
C ALA A 167 1.55 2.10 -22.44
N HIS A 168 0.92 1.18 -21.71
CA HIS A 168 0.18 0.05 -22.29
C HIS A 168 -0.93 0.50 -23.23
N ALA A 169 -1.80 1.41 -22.78
CA ALA A 169 -2.89 1.93 -23.59
C ALA A 169 -2.36 2.69 -24.82
N LEU A 170 -1.25 3.41 -24.69
CA LEU A 170 -0.62 4.09 -25.82
C LEU A 170 -0.03 3.11 -26.84
N ARG A 171 0.62 2.02 -26.42
CA ARG A 171 1.08 0.96 -27.33
C ARG A 171 -0.09 0.32 -28.09
N LEU A 172 -1.23 0.10 -27.45
CA LEU A 172 -2.44 -0.38 -28.13
C LEU A 172 -2.97 0.64 -29.16
N LEU A 173 -2.99 1.94 -28.82
CA LEU A 173 -3.39 2.98 -29.77
C LEU A 173 -2.43 3.06 -30.98
N GLN A 174 -1.12 2.83 -30.75
CA GLN A 174 -0.11 2.79 -31.80
C GLN A 174 -0.32 1.58 -32.73
N SER A 175 -0.52 0.38 -32.16
CA SER A 175 -0.82 -0.83 -32.93
C SER A 175 -2.12 -0.69 -33.73
N ALA A 176 -3.14 -0.03 -33.18
CA ALA A 176 -4.38 0.28 -33.87
C ALA A 176 -4.28 1.41 -34.93
N GLY A 177 -3.13 2.08 -35.05
CA GLY A 177 -2.89 3.16 -36.01
C GLY A 177 -3.58 4.49 -35.70
N VAL A 178 -4.03 4.69 -34.45
CA VAL A 178 -4.85 5.85 -34.04
C VAL A 178 -4.20 6.71 -32.95
N ALA A 179 -3.01 6.35 -32.47
CA ALA A 179 -2.28 7.14 -31.47
C ALA A 179 -1.95 8.55 -31.98
N ALA A 180 -1.99 9.53 -31.09
CA ALA A 180 -1.50 10.87 -31.37
C ALA A 180 -0.01 10.86 -31.71
N LEU A 181 0.37 11.55 -32.78
CA LEU A 181 1.77 11.74 -33.18
C LEU A 181 2.50 12.69 -32.21
N GLY A 182 3.78 12.42 -31.95
CA GLY A 182 4.65 13.25 -31.10
C GLY A 182 5.07 12.53 -29.82
N ARG A 183 5.35 13.30 -28.75
CA ARG A 183 5.76 12.75 -27.45
C ARG A 183 4.64 11.91 -26.83
N ALA A 184 5.02 10.77 -26.26
CA ALA A 184 4.13 9.91 -25.51
C ALA A 184 3.57 10.63 -24.28
N ARG A 185 2.24 10.70 -24.19
CA ARG A 185 1.53 11.36 -23.08
C ARG A 185 0.32 10.54 -22.67
N GLY A 186 -0.11 10.72 -21.43
CA GLY A 186 -1.34 10.12 -20.91
C GLY A 186 -1.88 10.90 -19.71
N GLY A 187 -3.19 10.84 -19.51
CA GLY A 187 -3.88 11.54 -18.43
C GLY A 187 -4.32 10.60 -17.31
N VAL A 188 -4.34 11.09 -16.07
CA VAL A 188 -4.91 10.37 -14.93
C VAL A 188 -5.91 11.26 -14.21
N ILE A 189 -7.08 10.71 -13.89
CA ILE A 189 -8.05 11.30 -12.96
C ILE A 189 -8.01 10.47 -11.68
N GLY A 190 -7.65 11.13 -10.57
CA GLY A 190 -7.49 10.48 -9.27
C GLY A 190 -8.77 10.40 -8.45
N LEU A 191 -8.59 10.12 -7.16
CA LEU A 191 -9.67 10.03 -6.18
C LEU A 191 -10.49 11.32 -6.05
N ASP A 192 -9.82 12.48 -6.07
CA ASP A 192 -10.48 13.78 -5.87
C ASP A 192 -11.37 14.19 -7.07
N ALA A 193 -11.18 13.52 -8.22
CA ALA A 193 -12.00 13.71 -9.42
C ALA A 193 -12.24 15.18 -9.83
N ASP A 194 -11.22 16.01 -9.76
CA ASP A 194 -11.33 17.47 -9.97
C ASP A 194 -10.52 17.97 -11.18
N VAL A 195 -9.43 17.28 -11.54
CA VAL A 195 -8.58 17.59 -12.68
C VAL A 195 -8.08 16.32 -13.39
N VAL A 196 -7.63 16.49 -14.63
CA VAL A 196 -6.82 15.50 -15.34
C VAL A 196 -5.34 15.86 -15.17
N VAL A 197 -4.56 14.99 -14.55
CA VAL A 197 -3.09 15.12 -14.47
C VAL A 197 -2.47 14.52 -15.72
N TRP A 198 -1.74 15.32 -16.49
CA TRP A 198 -1.08 14.89 -17.72
C TRP A 198 0.39 14.56 -17.48
N HIS A 199 0.76 13.31 -17.79
CA HIS A 199 2.14 12.82 -17.73
C HIS A 199 2.80 12.89 -19.12
N ASP A 200 4.08 13.27 -19.12
CA ASP A 200 5.00 13.05 -20.24
C ASP A 200 5.70 11.70 -20.02
N LEU A 201 5.33 10.69 -20.81
CA LEU A 201 5.79 9.31 -20.65
C LEU A 201 7.18 9.10 -21.26
N ASP A 202 7.67 10.06 -22.05
CA ASP A 202 9.02 10.12 -22.61
C ASP A 202 9.96 10.98 -21.76
N ALA A 203 9.49 11.53 -20.64
CA ALA A 203 10.35 12.25 -19.71
C ALA A 203 11.25 11.26 -18.94
N PRO A 204 12.54 11.57 -18.74
CA PRO A 204 13.50 10.71 -18.04
C PRO A 204 13.32 10.79 -16.52
N THR A 205 12.13 10.44 -16.03
CA THR A 205 11.73 10.58 -14.61
C THR A 205 11.82 9.29 -13.81
N TRP A 206 12.23 8.18 -14.45
CA TRP A 206 12.40 6.88 -13.80
C TRP A 206 13.85 6.65 -13.38
N PRO A 207 14.11 5.74 -12.40
CA PRO A 207 15.46 5.39 -11.97
C PRO A 207 16.40 5.08 -13.14
N GLY A 208 17.61 5.63 -13.08
CA GLY A 208 18.60 5.55 -14.15
C GLY A 208 18.32 6.48 -15.35
N GLY A 209 17.47 7.50 -15.20
CA GLY A 209 17.13 8.43 -16.28
C GLY A 209 16.26 7.80 -17.38
N ARG A 210 15.61 6.68 -17.08
CA ARG A 210 14.73 5.96 -18.03
C ARG A 210 13.40 6.68 -18.18
N THR A 211 12.69 6.35 -19.27
CA THR A 211 11.33 6.83 -19.52
C THR A 211 10.29 5.78 -19.10
N ALA A 212 9.04 6.22 -18.87
CA ALA A 212 7.96 5.30 -18.55
C ALA A 212 7.68 4.32 -19.71
N MET A 213 7.80 4.81 -20.95
CA MET A 213 7.65 3.98 -22.16
C MET A 213 8.71 2.87 -22.21
N ALA A 214 9.98 3.21 -22.03
CA ALA A 214 11.08 2.24 -22.08
C ALA A 214 10.98 1.21 -20.95
N GLU A 215 10.63 1.66 -19.73
CA GLU A 215 10.43 0.75 -18.60
C GLU A 215 9.25 -0.19 -18.83
N TYR A 216 8.15 0.32 -19.37
CA TYR A 216 6.99 -0.50 -19.74
C TYR A 216 7.37 -1.55 -20.78
N ASP A 217 8.05 -1.17 -21.86
CA ASP A 217 8.38 -2.11 -22.94
C ASP A 217 9.28 -3.25 -22.42
N LEU A 218 10.28 -2.93 -21.61
CA LEU A 218 11.16 -3.93 -20.99
C LEU A 218 10.38 -4.90 -20.10
N ARG A 219 9.55 -4.38 -19.17
CA ARG A 219 8.76 -5.21 -18.26
C ARG A 219 7.72 -6.04 -19.00
N PHE A 220 7.07 -5.45 -20.00
CA PHE A 220 6.03 -6.13 -20.77
C PHE A 220 6.63 -7.27 -21.61
N ALA A 221 7.77 -7.03 -22.27
CA ALA A 221 8.46 -8.07 -23.03
C ALA A 221 8.87 -9.26 -22.15
N ASP A 222 9.43 -9.02 -20.95
CA ASP A 222 9.72 -10.09 -19.97
C ASP A 222 8.45 -10.87 -19.58
N ARG A 223 7.35 -10.17 -19.29
CA ARG A 223 6.08 -10.80 -18.91
C ARG A 223 5.46 -11.61 -20.05
N LEU A 224 5.55 -11.11 -21.29
CA LEU A 224 5.08 -11.82 -22.47
C LEU A 224 5.90 -13.09 -22.72
N ALA A 225 7.23 -13.02 -22.64
CA ALA A 225 8.09 -14.19 -22.79
C ALA A 225 7.78 -15.27 -21.74
N VAL A 226 7.59 -14.86 -20.48
CA VAL A 226 7.21 -15.78 -19.38
C VAL A 226 5.87 -16.47 -19.65
N ALA A 227 4.86 -15.71 -20.09
CA ALA A 227 3.54 -16.25 -20.38
C ALA A 227 3.53 -17.15 -21.64
N GLN A 228 4.29 -16.79 -22.67
CA GLN A 228 4.47 -17.61 -23.88
C GLN A 228 5.16 -18.94 -23.56
N ALA A 229 6.26 -18.90 -22.81
CA ALA A 229 6.97 -20.12 -22.40
C ALA A 229 6.06 -21.05 -21.58
N ALA A 230 5.25 -20.49 -20.67
CA ALA A 230 4.28 -21.27 -19.89
C ALA A 230 3.17 -21.89 -20.77
N ALA A 231 2.59 -21.09 -21.67
CA ALA A 231 1.51 -21.53 -22.55
C ALA A 231 1.95 -22.63 -23.53
N SER A 232 3.21 -22.59 -23.97
CA SER A 232 3.77 -23.55 -24.91
C SER A 232 4.51 -24.72 -24.24
N ASP A 233 4.38 -24.90 -22.92
CA ASP A 233 5.08 -25.94 -22.14
C ASP A 233 6.61 -25.96 -22.37
N ALA A 234 7.21 -24.78 -22.58
CA ALA A 234 8.65 -24.60 -22.71
C ALA A 234 9.31 -24.43 -21.33
N GLU A 235 10.66 -24.41 -21.31
CA GLU A 235 11.43 -24.23 -20.08
C GLU A 235 10.95 -22.99 -19.30
N PRO A 236 10.56 -23.14 -18.02
CA PRO A 236 10.05 -22.02 -17.22
C PRO A 236 11.06 -20.88 -17.08
N LEU A 237 10.66 -19.69 -17.54
CA LEU A 237 11.48 -18.48 -17.37
C LEU A 237 11.33 -17.79 -16.01
N ALA A 238 10.43 -18.30 -15.16
CA ALA A 238 10.10 -17.72 -13.86
C ALA A 238 9.91 -18.79 -12.79
N PHE A 239 10.69 -18.65 -11.72
CA PHE A 239 10.66 -19.53 -10.55
C PHE A 239 10.10 -18.81 -9.31
N PRO A 240 9.57 -19.53 -8.32
CA PRO A 240 9.14 -18.94 -7.06
C PRO A 240 10.26 -18.13 -6.41
N SER A 241 9.92 -16.94 -5.91
CA SER A 241 10.76 -16.14 -5.03
C SER A 241 9.82 -15.30 -4.17
N ARG A 242 10.04 -15.29 -2.85
CA ARG A 242 9.20 -14.52 -1.93
C ARG A 242 9.42 -13.02 -2.16
N ILE A 243 8.32 -12.33 -2.43
CA ILE A 243 8.25 -10.87 -2.59
C ILE A 243 7.07 -10.33 -1.78
N THR A 244 6.94 -9.01 -1.68
CA THR A 244 5.86 -8.38 -0.90
C THR A 244 4.46 -8.76 -1.40
N GLU A 245 4.28 -8.87 -2.72
CA GLU A 245 3.00 -9.29 -3.34
C GLU A 245 2.53 -10.68 -2.88
N CYS A 246 3.43 -11.54 -2.38
CA CYS A 246 3.08 -12.89 -1.95
C CYS A 246 2.07 -12.91 -0.80
N ARG A 247 1.98 -11.85 0.02
CA ARG A 247 1.07 -11.80 1.19
C ARG A 247 -0.40 -11.99 0.82
N SER A 248 -0.82 -11.42 -0.32
CA SER A 248 -2.20 -11.49 -0.82
C SER A 248 -2.27 -12.25 -2.15
N CYS A 249 -1.21 -12.96 -2.54
CA CYS A 249 -1.18 -13.69 -3.79
C CYS A 249 -1.98 -15.00 -3.66
N PRO A 250 -2.96 -15.26 -4.54
CA PRO A 250 -3.72 -16.51 -4.49
C PRO A 250 -2.86 -17.75 -4.73
N TRP A 251 -1.69 -17.59 -5.35
CA TRP A 251 -0.72 -18.66 -5.61
C TRP A 251 0.30 -18.87 -4.47
N TRP A 252 0.17 -18.16 -3.35
CA TRP A 252 1.07 -18.34 -2.21
C TRP A 252 1.10 -19.77 -1.65
N PRO A 253 -0.01 -20.53 -1.56
CA PRO A 253 0.05 -21.93 -1.14
C PRO A 253 1.02 -22.76 -2.00
N THR A 254 0.94 -22.62 -3.33
CA THR A 254 1.82 -23.31 -4.28
C THR A 254 3.27 -22.83 -4.19
N CYS A 255 3.49 -21.51 -4.32
CA CYS A 255 4.83 -20.94 -4.33
C CYS A 255 5.53 -21.09 -2.97
N GLY A 256 4.80 -20.85 -1.88
CA GLY A 256 5.32 -20.93 -0.52
C GLY A 256 5.70 -22.35 -0.11
N GLU A 257 4.95 -23.36 -0.53
CA GLU A 257 5.34 -24.76 -0.32
C GLU A 257 6.63 -25.10 -1.09
N ALA A 258 6.70 -24.72 -2.37
CA ALA A 258 7.90 -24.94 -3.18
C ALA A 258 9.15 -24.26 -2.58
N LEU A 259 9.01 -23.01 -2.12
CA LEU A 259 10.09 -22.28 -1.47
C LEU A 259 10.54 -22.94 -0.16
N ARG A 260 9.61 -23.37 0.70
CA ARG A 260 9.94 -24.06 1.96
C ARG A 260 10.64 -25.40 1.72
N ARG A 261 10.16 -26.17 0.74
CA ARG A 261 10.78 -27.45 0.37
C ARG A 261 12.20 -27.29 -0.15
N GLY A 262 12.42 -26.27 -0.99
CA GLY A 262 13.75 -25.93 -1.49
C GLY A 262 14.60 -25.10 -0.51
N ARG A 263 14.04 -24.73 0.66
CA ARG A 263 14.67 -23.83 1.64
C ARG A 263 15.27 -22.59 0.97
N ASP A 264 14.55 -22.00 0.00
CA ASP A 264 15.08 -20.91 -0.82
C ASP A 264 15.38 -19.67 0.04
N VAL A 265 16.50 -19.00 -0.25
CA VAL A 265 16.98 -17.84 0.51
C VAL A 265 15.95 -16.70 0.59
N SER A 266 15.00 -16.65 -0.34
CA SER A 266 13.94 -15.64 -0.32
C SER A 266 13.00 -15.72 0.88
N LEU A 267 12.97 -16.85 1.58
CA LEU A 267 12.20 -17.02 2.81
C LEU A 267 12.65 -16.06 3.91
N VAL A 268 13.94 -15.73 3.96
CA VAL A 268 14.55 -14.81 4.95
C VAL A 268 14.85 -13.43 4.36
N LEU A 269 15.39 -13.34 3.14
CA LEU A 269 15.73 -12.07 2.48
C LEU A 269 14.91 -11.87 1.22
N ARG A 270 14.18 -10.78 1.06
CA ARG A 270 13.21 -10.65 -0.04
C ARG A 270 13.78 -9.86 -1.21
N GLY A 271 13.18 -10.04 -2.39
CA GLY A 271 13.40 -9.14 -3.53
C GLY A 271 14.82 -9.21 -4.10
N GLU A 272 15.46 -8.04 -4.23
CA GLU A 272 16.76 -7.90 -4.88
C GLU A 272 17.90 -8.61 -4.13
N ASP A 273 17.85 -8.66 -2.79
CA ASP A 273 18.84 -9.35 -1.98
C ASP A 273 18.89 -10.85 -2.30
N ALA A 274 17.73 -11.51 -2.43
CA ALA A 274 17.66 -12.92 -2.84
C ALA A 274 18.16 -13.16 -4.27
N VAL A 275 17.97 -12.19 -5.17
CA VAL A 275 18.49 -12.29 -6.55
C VAL A 275 20.00 -12.15 -6.55
N ALA A 276 20.54 -11.18 -5.81
CA ALA A 276 21.97 -10.96 -5.70
C ALA A 276 22.68 -12.18 -5.08
N LEU A 277 22.15 -12.71 -3.97
CA LEU A 277 22.72 -13.88 -3.30
C LEU A 277 22.73 -15.12 -4.20
N ARG A 278 21.64 -15.37 -4.94
CA ARG A 278 21.61 -16.46 -5.94
C ARG A 278 22.67 -16.26 -7.02
N GLY A 279 22.90 -15.02 -7.46
CA GLY A 279 23.98 -14.67 -8.39
C GLY A 279 25.38 -15.00 -7.85
N ALA A 280 25.55 -14.95 -6.53
CA ALA A 280 26.76 -15.38 -5.82
C ALA A 280 26.70 -16.82 -5.30
N GLN A 281 25.83 -17.65 -5.86
CA GLN A 281 25.67 -19.08 -5.52
C GLN A 281 25.21 -19.35 -4.08
N VAL A 282 24.66 -18.35 -3.39
CA VAL A 282 23.99 -18.48 -2.09
C VAL A 282 22.49 -18.56 -2.35
N SER A 283 21.98 -19.76 -2.57
CA SER A 283 20.62 -19.98 -3.09
C SER A 283 19.61 -20.39 -2.04
N THR A 284 20.09 -21.00 -0.96
CA THR A 284 19.26 -21.50 0.14
C THR A 284 19.50 -20.74 1.44
N VAL A 285 18.57 -20.91 2.39
CA VAL A 285 18.74 -20.46 3.77
C VAL A 285 19.93 -21.16 4.41
N ASP A 286 20.23 -22.40 4.02
CA ASP A 286 21.37 -23.15 4.56
C ASP A 286 22.71 -22.60 4.07
N ASP A 287 22.80 -22.27 2.78
CA ASP A 287 23.98 -21.62 2.20
C ASP A 287 24.29 -20.32 2.95
N LEU A 288 23.26 -19.51 3.20
CA LEU A 288 23.40 -18.23 3.90
C LEU A 288 23.77 -18.43 5.38
N ALA A 289 23.15 -19.38 6.07
CA ALA A 289 23.41 -19.66 7.49
C ALA A 289 24.84 -20.17 7.75
N ALA A 290 25.43 -20.86 6.77
CA ALA A 290 26.79 -21.40 6.84
C ALA A 290 27.89 -20.34 6.68
N LEU A 291 27.55 -19.13 6.23
CA LEU A 291 28.52 -18.05 6.10
C LEU A 291 28.95 -17.51 7.47
N ASP A 292 30.13 -16.89 7.50
CA ASP A 292 30.63 -16.18 8.68
C ASP A 292 30.01 -14.78 8.74
N PRO A 293 29.23 -14.44 9.78
CA PRO A 293 28.62 -13.11 9.92
C PRO A 293 29.66 -11.98 10.09
N ALA A 294 30.91 -12.30 10.46
CA ALA A 294 31.99 -11.33 10.58
C ALA A 294 32.77 -11.11 9.28
N ALA A 295 32.53 -11.94 8.25
CA ALA A 295 33.17 -11.81 6.96
C ALA A 295 32.50 -10.73 6.09
N ASP A 296 33.20 -10.32 5.02
CA ASP A 296 32.61 -9.45 4.01
C ASP A 296 31.46 -10.17 3.28
N PRO A 297 30.38 -9.44 2.95
CA PRO A 297 29.27 -10.05 2.23
C PRO A 297 29.68 -10.47 0.81
N PRO A 298 29.17 -11.61 0.31
CA PRO A 298 29.46 -12.05 -1.06
C PRO A 298 28.89 -11.09 -2.11
N VAL A 299 27.84 -10.34 -1.76
CA VAL A 299 27.21 -9.30 -2.58
C VAL A 299 26.70 -8.17 -1.68
N PRO A 300 26.65 -6.92 -2.18
CA PRO A 300 25.99 -5.84 -1.47
C PRO A 300 24.52 -6.18 -1.19
N LEU A 301 24.10 -6.04 0.07
CA LEU A 301 22.71 -6.20 0.50
C LEU A 301 22.08 -4.83 0.72
N ALA A 302 20.85 -4.65 0.23
CA ALA A 302 20.10 -3.41 0.34
C ALA A 302 19.17 -3.40 1.56
N GLY A 303 18.63 -4.56 1.95
CA GLY A 303 17.56 -4.65 2.94
C GLY A 303 18.04 -4.71 4.40
N MET A 304 19.19 -5.32 4.67
CA MET A 304 19.75 -5.43 6.02
C MET A 304 21.25 -5.72 6.01
N GLY A 305 21.91 -5.55 7.16
CA GLY A 305 23.32 -5.90 7.33
C GLY A 305 23.57 -7.40 7.13
N PHE A 306 24.73 -7.74 6.58
CA PHE A 306 25.10 -9.13 6.27
C PHE A 306 25.13 -10.04 7.49
N ALA A 307 25.71 -9.57 8.60
CA ALA A 307 25.71 -10.32 9.86
C ALA A 307 24.28 -10.70 10.29
N ASP A 308 23.35 -9.74 10.23
CA ASP A 308 21.95 -9.98 10.56
C ASP A 308 21.29 -10.96 9.60
N ALA A 309 21.61 -10.91 8.31
CA ALA A 309 21.09 -11.83 7.30
C ALA A 309 21.49 -13.29 7.62
N VAL A 310 22.76 -13.52 7.97
CA VAL A 310 23.26 -14.83 8.39
C VAL A 310 22.57 -15.29 9.68
N LEU A 311 22.48 -14.42 10.68
CA LEU A 311 21.83 -14.74 11.96
C LEU A 311 20.33 -15.00 11.80
N LEU A 312 19.66 -14.29 10.90
CA LEU A 312 18.26 -14.51 10.54
C LEU A 312 18.07 -15.88 9.86
N ALA A 313 19.01 -16.28 9.00
CA ALA A 313 19.02 -17.60 8.39
C ALA A 313 19.17 -18.71 9.45
N ARG A 314 20.11 -18.55 10.39
CA ARG A 314 20.29 -19.49 11.52
C ARG A 314 19.05 -19.54 12.44
N ALA A 315 18.44 -18.39 12.71
CA ALA A 315 17.19 -18.30 13.46
C ALA A 315 16.06 -19.08 12.76
N TRP A 316 15.93 -18.89 11.45
CA TRP A 316 14.95 -19.60 10.63
C TRP A 316 15.18 -21.11 10.63
N GLN A 317 16.43 -21.59 10.55
CA GLN A 317 16.76 -23.02 10.62
C GLN A 317 16.31 -23.67 11.95
N ARG A 318 16.31 -22.89 13.03
CA ARG A 318 15.92 -23.32 14.38
C ARG A 318 14.44 -23.04 14.71
N ASP A 319 13.65 -22.62 13.72
CA ASP A 319 12.24 -22.22 13.88
C ASP A 319 12.03 -21.13 14.95
N LEU A 320 13.00 -20.21 15.08
CA LEU A 320 12.96 -19.12 16.02
C LEU A 320 12.26 -17.90 15.41
N SER A 321 11.14 -17.51 16.01
CA SER A 321 10.39 -16.33 15.59
C SER A 321 11.12 -15.02 15.94
N LEU A 322 11.80 -15.00 17.09
CA LEU A 322 12.49 -13.86 17.66
C LEU A 322 13.84 -14.29 18.23
N VAL A 323 14.85 -13.45 18.00
CA VAL A 323 16.19 -13.62 18.54
C VAL A 323 16.67 -12.27 19.02
N ARG A 324 17.19 -12.18 20.24
CA ARG A 324 17.75 -10.94 20.79
C ARG A 324 19.07 -10.61 20.12
N ARG A 325 19.22 -9.36 19.71
CA ARG A 325 20.48 -8.80 19.19
C ARG A 325 21.49 -8.51 20.29
N HIS A 326 20.99 -8.24 21.49
CA HIS A 326 21.78 -7.87 22.66
C HIS A 326 21.51 -8.81 23.84
N THR A 327 22.50 -8.93 24.73
CA THR A 327 22.38 -9.75 25.95
C THR A 327 21.33 -9.20 26.90
N GLU A 328 21.15 -7.88 26.91
CA GLU A 328 20.11 -7.17 27.65
C GLU A 328 19.23 -6.42 26.65
N VAL A 329 17.91 -6.48 26.83
CA VAL A 329 16.94 -5.74 26.01
C VAL A 329 16.57 -4.48 26.76
N THR A 330 16.72 -3.33 26.09
CA THR A 330 16.35 -2.03 26.67
C THR A 330 15.12 -1.49 25.97
N VAL A 331 14.18 -0.97 26.74
CA VAL A 331 13.03 -0.23 26.24
C VAL A 331 12.85 1.01 27.10
N PRO A 332 12.64 2.21 26.52
CA PRO A 332 12.33 3.40 27.31
C PRO A 332 11.12 3.14 28.20
N ARG A 333 11.21 3.53 29.48
CA ARG A 333 10.16 3.40 30.49
C ARG A 333 10.00 4.72 31.22
N ALA A 334 8.79 4.96 31.72
CA ALA A 334 8.47 6.12 32.51
C ALA A 334 7.55 5.75 33.68
N ASP A 335 7.42 6.65 34.64
CA ASP A 335 6.50 6.50 35.77
C ASP A 335 5.05 6.55 35.29
N VAL A 336 4.73 7.41 34.32
CA VAL A 336 3.41 7.56 33.71
C VAL A 336 3.50 7.25 32.22
N GLU A 337 2.71 6.29 31.77
CA GLU A 337 2.87 5.68 30.45
C GLU A 337 1.54 5.65 29.68
N VAL A 338 1.56 6.03 28.41
CA VAL A 338 0.38 6.03 27.53
C VAL A 338 0.67 5.25 26.25
N ASP A 339 0.03 4.11 26.03
CA ASP A 339 0.08 3.41 24.75
C ASP A 339 -1.03 3.97 23.83
N ILE A 340 -0.68 4.47 22.65
CA ILE A 340 -1.54 5.20 21.70
C ILE A 340 -1.61 4.45 20.38
N ASP A 341 -2.81 4.33 19.83
CA ASP A 341 -3.07 3.80 18.49
C ASP A 341 -4.21 4.58 17.82
N MET A 342 -4.28 4.54 16.49
CA MET A 342 -5.28 5.29 15.73
C MET A 342 -5.86 4.48 14.57
N GLU A 343 -7.13 4.73 14.25
CA GLU A 343 -7.80 4.16 13.09
C GLU A 343 -8.14 5.24 12.06
N SER A 344 -7.95 4.92 10.79
CA SER A 344 -8.26 5.80 9.67
C SER A 344 -8.96 5.08 8.53
N PHE A 345 -9.74 5.82 7.75
CA PHE A 345 -10.38 5.30 6.55
C PHE A 345 -9.66 5.78 5.29
N GLY A 346 -8.63 5.02 4.87
CA GLY A 346 -7.80 5.38 3.73
C GLY A 346 -7.12 6.75 3.92
N ASP A 347 -7.26 7.65 2.94
CA ASP A 347 -6.77 9.02 3.04
C ASP A 347 -7.88 10.03 3.44
N ALA A 348 -9.06 9.55 3.85
CA ALA A 348 -10.24 10.37 4.12
C ALA A 348 -10.22 11.05 5.49
N GLY A 349 -9.74 10.36 6.54
CA GLY A 349 -9.64 10.92 7.88
C GLY A 349 -9.26 9.88 8.94
N ALA A 350 -8.77 10.36 10.08
CA ALA A 350 -8.58 9.60 11.32
C ALA A 350 -9.89 9.63 12.12
N TYR A 351 -10.57 8.49 12.29
CA TYR A 351 -11.88 8.47 12.94
C TYR A 351 -11.84 8.03 14.41
N LEU A 352 -10.73 7.46 14.88
CA LEU A 352 -10.57 7.01 16.26
C LEU A 352 -9.12 7.17 16.72
N TRP A 353 -8.94 7.77 17.90
CA TRP A 353 -7.69 7.76 18.66
C TRP A 353 -7.92 7.00 19.98
N GLY A 354 -7.14 5.95 20.21
CA GLY A 354 -7.15 5.16 21.43
C GLY A 354 -5.96 5.45 22.31
N CYS A 355 -6.17 5.48 23.61
CA CYS A 355 -5.11 5.69 24.60
C CYS A 355 -5.29 4.75 25.78
N LEU A 356 -4.23 4.03 26.16
CA LEU A 356 -4.18 3.23 27.37
C LEU A 356 -3.23 3.87 28.39
N LEU A 357 -3.79 4.51 29.41
CA LEU A 357 -3.01 5.09 30.52
C LEU A 357 -2.65 4.01 31.54
N SER A 358 -1.36 3.92 31.90
CA SER A 358 -0.83 3.05 32.93
C SER A 358 0.29 3.70 33.74
N GLY A 359 0.67 3.10 34.87
CA GLY A 359 1.75 3.59 35.73
C GLY A 359 1.25 4.33 36.98
N ALA A 360 2.02 5.35 37.41
CA ALA A 360 1.82 6.09 38.64
C ALA A 360 0.52 6.92 38.64
N GLY A 361 -0.06 7.06 39.83
CA GLY A 361 -1.32 7.78 40.03
C GLY A 361 -1.16 9.30 39.87
N ILE A 362 -1.72 9.85 38.80
CA ILE A 362 -1.72 11.31 38.53
C ILE A 362 -3.08 11.98 38.76
N GLY A 363 -4.03 11.28 39.38
CA GLY A 363 -5.41 11.74 39.53
C GLY A 363 -6.25 11.64 38.25
N VAL A 364 -5.78 10.87 37.27
CA VAL A 364 -6.55 10.42 36.10
C VAL A 364 -6.71 8.91 36.23
N THR A 365 -7.93 8.40 36.04
CA THR A 365 -8.21 6.96 36.12
C THR A 365 -7.40 6.21 35.06
N PRO A 366 -6.55 5.23 35.44
CA PRO A 366 -5.85 4.38 34.48
C PRO A 366 -6.83 3.55 33.64
N GLY A 367 -6.42 3.17 32.44
CA GLY A 367 -7.23 2.36 31.53
C GLY A 367 -7.35 2.93 30.12
N TYR A 368 -8.14 2.24 29.30
CA TYR A 368 -8.38 2.60 27.91
C TYR A 368 -9.37 3.76 27.81
N ARG A 369 -9.09 4.71 26.92
CA ARG A 369 -9.95 5.81 26.53
C ARG A 369 -9.90 5.99 25.02
N ALA A 370 -11.06 6.21 24.42
CA ALA A 370 -11.22 6.44 23.00
C ALA A 370 -11.73 7.85 22.71
N PHE A 371 -11.25 8.45 21.63
CA PHE A 371 -11.73 9.70 21.06
C PHE A 371 -12.12 9.44 19.60
N ALA A 372 -13.42 9.30 19.34
CA ALA A 372 -13.93 8.90 18.03
C ALA A 372 -14.88 9.93 17.42
N THR A 373 -14.95 9.90 16.09
CA THR A 373 -16.08 10.41 15.32
C THR A 373 -16.77 9.25 14.61
N TRP A 374 -18.11 9.22 14.70
CA TRP A 374 -18.94 8.24 13.98
C TRP A 374 -19.72 8.90 12.84
N GLU A 375 -19.38 10.14 12.50
CA GLU A 375 -19.72 10.73 11.22
C GLU A 375 -18.77 10.18 10.15
N PRO A 376 -19.26 9.85 8.94
CA PRO A 376 -18.41 9.38 7.86
C PRO A 376 -17.30 10.40 7.53
N VAL A 377 -16.03 9.96 7.59
CA VAL A 377 -14.90 10.81 7.18
C VAL A 377 -14.83 10.94 5.65
N PRO A 378 -14.42 12.10 5.10
CA PRO A 378 -13.98 13.30 5.81
C PRO A 378 -15.14 14.09 6.45
N THR A 379 -14.99 14.51 7.71
CA THR A 379 -15.94 15.35 8.44
C THR A 379 -15.19 16.43 9.25
N SER A 380 -15.86 17.54 9.57
CA SER A 380 -15.37 18.52 10.54
C SER A 380 -15.41 18.03 11.99
N ASP A 381 -16.23 17.03 12.33
CA ASP A 381 -16.26 16.47 13.70
C ASP A 381 -14.94 15.78 14.09
N GLU A 382 -14.12 15.40 13.10
CA GLU A 382 -12.75 14.92 13.31
C GLU A 382 -11.94 15.94 14.15
N ALA A 383 -12.14 17.25 13.94
CA ALA A 383 -11.49 18.30 14.73
C ALA A 383 -11.81 18.21 16.23
N ARG A 384 -13.08 17.92 16.60
CA ARG A 384 -13.48 17.73 18.00
C ARG A 384 -12.78 16.51 18.59
N SER A 385 -12.79 15.38 17.87
CA SER A 385 -12.18 14.14 18.33
C SER A 385 -10.67 14.31 18.57
N PHE A 386 -9.97 14.95 17.64
CA PHE A 386 -8.54 15.23 17.75
C PHE A 386 -8.22 16.24 18.86
N ALA A 387 -9.01 17.31 19.00
CA ALA A 387 -8.85 18.29 20.08
C ALA A 387 -9.02 17.66 21.47
N GLN A 388 -10.01 16.76 21.63
CA GLN A 388 -10.23 16.04 22.89
C GLN A 388 -9.07 15.08 23.22
N PHE A 389 -8.59 14.34 22.22
CA PHE A 389 -7.42 13.49 22.34
C PHE A 389 -6.19 14.29 22.78
N TRP A 390 -5.87 15.36 22.06
CA TRP A 390 -4.69 16.18 22.34
C TRP A 390 -4.77 16.86 23.70
N GLY A 391 -5.92 17.46 24.01
CA GLY A 391 -6.16 18.12 25.30
C GLY A 391 -6.01 17.14 26.47
N TRP A 392 -6.50 15.90 26.33
CA TRP A 392 -6.30 14.86 27.34
C TRP A 392 -4.84 14.45 27.48
N LEU A 393 -4.12 14.24 26.37
CA LEU A 393 -2.70 13.89 26.40
C LEU A 393 -1.85 14.99 27.07
N ALA A 394 -2.15 16.26 26.77
CA ALA A 394 -1.51 17.41 27.39
C ALA A 394 -1.79 17.49 28.90
N ASP A 395 -3.03 17.24 29.34
CA ASP A 395 -3.40 17.20 30.77
C ASP A 395 -2.68 16.06 31.51
N VAL A 396 -2.57 14.87 30.92
CA VAL A 396 -1.80 13.75 31.48
C VAL A 396 -0.33 14.14 31.68
N ARG A 397 0.30 14.71 30.65
CA ARG A 397 1.70 15.19 30.71
C ARG A 397 1.90 16.24 31.78
N ALA A 398 1.02 17.24 31.84
CA ALA A 398 1.08 18.30 32.84
C ALA A 398 0.93 17.76 34.27
N ARG A 399 0.03 16.81 34.50
CA ARG A 399 -0.18 16.19 35.83
C ARG A 399 0.96 15.27 36.26
N ALA A 400 1.62 14.60 35.32
CA ALA A 400 2.84 13.82 35.57
C ALA A 400 3.98 14.77 36.00
N ALA A 401 4.23 15.83 35.21
CA ALA A 401 5.23 16.83 35.52
C ALA A 401 4.99 17.54 36.85
N ALA A 402 3.73 17.91 37.15
CA ALA A 402 3.36 18.55 38.42
C ALA A 402 3.62 17.65 39.66
N ARG A 403 3.74 16.34 39.47
CA ARG A 403 4.08 15.37 40.52
C ARG A 403 5.54 14.93 40.48
N GLY A 404 6.35 15.47 39.57
CA GLY A 404 7.74 15.08 39.38
C GLY A 404 7.93 13.69 38.77
N TYR A 405 6.90 13.15 38.11
CA TYR A 405 6.97 11.87 37.42
C TYR A 405 7.47 12.03 35.98
N SER A 406 8.28 11.07 35.54
CA SER A 406 8.63 10.92 34.14
C SER A 406 7.41 10.48 33.32
N PHE A 407 7.39 10.84 32.03
CA PHE A 407 6.29 10.53 31.11
C PHE A 407 6.82 9.93 29.82
N ALA A 408 6.12 8.92 29.29
CA ALA A 408 6.34 8.40 27.94
C ALA A 408 5.02 7.96 27.31
N ALA A 409 4.86 8.27 26.03
CA ALA A 409 3.80 7.77 25.18
C ALA A 409 4.40 6.90 24.08
N TYR A 410 3.70 5.82 23.74
CA TYR A 410 4.18 4.79 22.83
C TYR A 410 3.18 4.61 21.71
N CYS A 411 3.64 4.49 20.48
CA CYS A 411 2.88 3.85 19.40
C CYS A 411 3.60 2.58 18.98
N TYR A 412 2.90 1.69 18.26
CA TYR A 412 3.59 0.55 17.69
C TYR A 412 4.48 0.99 16.52
N ASN A 413 3.99 1.82 15.60
CA ASN A 413 4.78 2.28 14.47
C ASN A 413 4.46 3.73 14.16
N GLU A 414 5.38 4.65 14.44
CA GLU A 414 5.08 6.08 14.39
C GLU A 414 4.69 6.65 13.02
N LEU A 415 4.92 5.96 11.91
CA LEU A 415 4.74 6.54 10.57
C LEU A 415 3.30 6.98 10.28
N ALA A 416 2.30 6.17 10.66
CA ALA A 416 0.91 6.51 10.41
C ALA A 416 0.39 7.52 11.43
N GLU A 417 0.74 7.34 12.69
CA GLU A 417 0.36 8.14 13.85
C GLU A 417 0.91 9.57 13.70
N ASN A 418 2.21 9.72 13.38
CA ASN A 418 2.83 11.02 13.13
C ASN A 418 2.16 11.73 11.95
N ARG A 419 1.93 11.00 10.85
CA ARG A 419 1.24 11.55 9.67
C ARG A 419 -0.13 12.09 10.04
N TRP A 420 -0.93 11.35 10.81
CA TRP A 420 -2.28 11.76 11.16
C TRP A 420 -2.34 12.82 12.26
N MET A 421 -1.41 12.82 13.22
CA MET A 421 -1.30 13.89 14.21
C MET A 421 -1.00 15.24 13.52
N VAL A 422 0.01 15.27 12.63
CA VAL A 422 0.37 16.48 11.87
C VAL A 422 -0.76 16.88 10.93
N SER A 423 -1.29 15.93 10.15
CA SER A 423 -2.38 16.23 9.20
C SER A 423 -3.65 16.74 9.88
N SER A 424 -4.00 16.24 11.07
CA SER A 424 -5.16 16.74 11.82
C SER A 424 -4.92 18.15 12.34
N ALA A 425 -3.73 18.45 12.86
CA ALA A 425 -3.37 19.81 13.28
C ALA A 425 -3.40 20.81 12.12
N GLU A 426 -2.91 20.40 10.94
CA GLU A 426 -2.96 21.23 9.73
C GLU A 426 -4.39 21.43 9.21
N ARG A 427 -5.15 20.35 9.05
CA ARG A 427 -6.52 20.38 8.48
C ARG A 427 -7.50 21.17 9.32
N PHE A 428 -7.31 21.16 10.64
CA PHE A 428 -8.25 21.77 11.59
C PHE A 428 -7.65 22.96 12.34
N ALA A 429 -6.57 23.55 11.81
CA ALA A 429 -5.90 24.71 12.38
C ALA A 429 -6.89 25.84 12.71
N GLY A 430 -6.80 26.37 13.93
CA GLY A 430 -7.69 27.43 14.44
C GLY A 430 -8.99 26.92 15.09
N THR A 431 -9.28 25.62 15.04
CA THR A 431 -10.41 25.04 15.78
C THR A 431 -10.09 24.98 17.28
N PRO A 432 -11.02 25.37 18.19
CA PRO A 432 -10.75 25.33 19.63
C PRO A 432 -10.27 23.95 20.13
N GLY A 433 -9.16 23.94 20.86
CA GLY A 433 -8.54 22.73 21.41
C GLY A 433 -7.63 21.95 20.46
N VAL A 434 -7.63 22.26 19.15
CA VAL A 434 -6.64 21.73 18.21
C VAL A 434 -5.32 22.47 18.42
N PRO A 435 -4.19 21.77 18.62
CA PRO A 435 -2.89 22.41 18.81
C PRO A 435 -2.36 23.07 17.54
N PRO A 436 -1.46 24.06 17.67
CA PRO A 436 -0.55 24.44 16.60
C PRO A 436 0.25 23.24 16.08
N VAL A 437 0.56 23.22 14.78
CA VAL A 437 1.38 22.16 14.17
C VAL A 437 2.74 22.04 14.85
N ALA A 438 3.35 23.16 15.24
CA ALA A 438 4.64 23.19 15.92
C ALA A 438 4.64 22.41 17.25
N ASP A 439 3.55 22.47 18.03
CA ASP A 439 3.44 21.73 19.30
C ASP A 439 3.38 20.21 19.06
N VAL A 440 2.75 19.80 17.94
CA VAL A 440 2.70 18.40 17.52
C VAL A 440 4.07 17.92 17.07
N GLU A 441 4.76 18.70 16.24
CA GLU A 441 6.12 18.41 15.78
C GLU A 441 7.12 18.33 16.95
N GLU A 442 7.02 19.24 17.92
CA GLU A 442 7.85 19.22 19.13
C GLU A 442 7.59 17.95 19.95
N PHE A 443 6.33 17.55 20.12
CA PHE A 443 6.00 16.33 20.86
C PHE A 443 6.55 15.08 20.17
N ILE A 444 6.33 14.93 18.86
CA ILE A 444 6.81 13.79 18.07
C ILE A 444 8.34 13.71 18.07
N ALA A 445 9.03 14.86 18.04
CA ALA A 445 10.49 14.91 18.08
C ALA A 445 11.09 14.71 19.49
N SER A 446 10.26 14.71 20.54
CA SER A 446 10.72 14.59 21.93
C SER A 446 10.93 13.14 22.37
N SER A 447 11.72 12.94 23.43
CA SER A 447 11.87 11.63 24.07
C SER A 447 10.60 11.10 24.74
N HIS A 448 9.53 11.90 24.80
CA HIS A 448 8.24 11.46 25.32
C HIS A 448 7.45 10.63 24.29
N TRP A 449 7.82 10.62 23.01
CA TRP A 449 7.18 9.83 21.98
C TRP A 449 8.10 8.69 21.55
N VAL A 450 7.64 7.46 21.72
CA VAL A 450 8.47 6.26 21.54
C VAL A 450 7.86 5.35 20.48
N ASP A 451 8.60 5.14 19.39
CA ASP A 451 8.29 4.16 18.36
C ASP A 451 8.74 2.75 18.79
N LEU A 452 7.80 1.91 19.24
CA LEU A 452 8.15 0.55 19.67
C LEU A 452 8.57 -0.36 18.52
N PHE A 453 8.18 -0.11 17.28
CA PHE A 453 8.67 -0.86 16.12
C PHE A 453 10.16 -0.59 15.89
N GLY A 454 10.60 0.66 16.08
CA GLY A 454 12.01 1.05 16.11
C GLY A 454 12.78 0.31 17.20
N VAL A 455 12.25 0.28 18.44
CA VAL A 455 12.88 -0.46 19.55
C VAL A 455 12.95 -1.96 19.25
N VAL A 456 11.85 -2.59 18.80
CA VAL A 456 11.85 -4.02 18.42
C VAL A 456 12.85 -4.30 17.29
N SER A 457 13.00 -3.38 16.34
CA SER A 457 13.96 -3.51 15.24
C SER A 457 15.41 -3.46 15.71
N ALA A 458 15.70 -2.64 16.71
CA ALA A 458 17.02 -2.50 17.32
C ALA A 458 17.36 -3.67 18.25
N GLU A 459 16.37 -4.22 18.95
CA GLU A 459 16.59 -5.25 19.98
C GLU A 459 16.46 -6.68 19.47
N PHE A 460 15.73 -6.91 18.37
CA PHE A 460 15.44 -8.26 17.87
C PHE A 460 15.69 -8.46 16.37
N LEU A 461 16.08 -9.70 16.03
CA LEU A 461 15.94 -10.29 14.70
C LEU A 461 14.62 -11.06 14.66
N CYS A 462 13.80 -10.82 13.63
CA CYS A 462 12.44 -11.36 13.52
C CYS A 462 12.29 -12.16 12.22
N ALA A 463 12.32 -13.50 12.29
CA ALA A 463 12.31 -14.38 11.11
C ALA A 463 11.00 -14.31 10.30
N HIS A 464 9.88 -14.01 10.96
CA HIS A 464 8.55 -14.01 10.33
C HIS A 464 7.97 -12.62 10.11
N GLY A 465 8.75 -11.57 10.38
CA GLY A 465 8.35 -10.18 10.25
C GLY A 465 8.18 -9.48 11.59
N LYS A 466 8.08 -8.16 11.55
CA LYS A 466 8.08 -7.26 12.69
C LYS A 466 6.72 -6.56 12.88
N GLY A 467 5.61 -7.21 12.56
CA GLY A 467 4.29 -6.62 12.77
C GLY A 467 3.82 -6.86 14.20
N LEU A 468 2.97 -5.98 14.77
CA LEU A 468 2.49 -6.14 16.15
C LEU A 468 1.85 -7.50 16.37
N LYS A 469 0.99 -7.93 15.44
CA LYS A 469 0.35 -9.26 15.47
C LYS A 469 1.31 -10.44 15.31
N THR A 470 2.50 -10.19 14.77
CA THR A 470 3.56 -11.21 14.68
C THR A 470 4.36 -11.30 15.97
N ILE A 471 4.59 -10.17 16.65
CA ILE A 471 5.51 -10.08 17.79
C ILE A 471 4.78 -10.20 19.14
N ALA A 472 3.61 -9.58 19.30
CA ALA A 472 2.88 -9.59 20.57
C ALA A 472 2.51 -10.99 21.11
N PRO A 473 2.30 -12.04 20.29
CA PRO A 473 2.15 -13.40 20.81
C PRO A 473 3.35 -13.89 21.62
N ALA A 474 4.57 -13.42 21.32
CA ALA A 474 5.75 -13.74 22.14
C ALA A 474 5.68 -13.11 23.55
N ALA A 475 4.91 -12.03 23.70
CA ALA A 475 4.56 -11.42 24.98
C ALA A 475 3.30 -12.05 25.61
N GLY A 476 2.78 -13.14 25.05
CA GLY A 476 1.59 -13.84 25.54
C GLY A 476 0.26 -13.13 25.23
N PHE A 477 0.25 -12.17 24.29
CA PHE A 477 -0.96 -11.45 23.93
C PHE A 477 -1.74 -12.14 22.81
N SER A 478 -3.07 -12.12 22.92
CA SER A 478 -4.00 -12.58 21.89
C SER A 478 -5.15 -11.58 21.76
N TRP A 479 -5.54 -11.28 20.52
CA TRP A 479 -6.68 -10.42 20.21
C TRP A 479 -8.00 -11.14 20.51
N HIS A 480 -9.04 -10.39 20.88
CA HIS A 480 -10.38 -10.94 21.10
C HIS A 480 -11.00 -11.47 19.81
N ASP A 481 -10.76 -10.78 18.70
CA ASP A 481 -11.32 -11.11 17.40
C ASP A 481 -10.26 -11.77 16.50
N SER A 482 -10.53 -13.00 16.07
CA SER A 482 -9.66 -13.74 15.15
C SER A 482 -9.60 -13.13 13.74
N GLU A 483 -10.58 -12.31 13.36
CA GLU A 483 -10.62 -11.56 12.11
C GLU A 483 -9.99 -10.15 12.23
N ALA A 484 -9.44 -9.79 13.40
CA ALA A 484 -8.80 -8.49 13.62
C ALA A 484 -7.73 -8.19 12.57
N GLY A 485 -7.88 -7.07 11.84
CA GLY A 485 -6.94 -6.63 10.80
C GLY A 485 -7.35 -5.28 10.21
N GLY A 486 -6.36 -4.44 9.86
CA GLY A 486 -6.62 -3.12 9.28
C GLY A 486 -7.43 -3.14 7.97
N GLU A 487 -7.45 -4.29 7.27
CA GLU A 487 -8.31 -4.49 6.12
C GLU A 487 -9.78 -4.74 6.49
N ASN A 488 -10.03 -5.53 7.54
CA ASN A 488 -11.38 -5.79 8.04
C ASN A 488 -11.95 -4.59 8.81
N SER A 489 -11.11 -3.82 9.51
CA SER A 489 -11.55 -2.61 10.22
C SER A 489 -12.14 -1.57 9.28
N MET A 490 -11.65 -1.46 8.04
CA MET A 490 -12.27 -0.61 7.01
C MET A 490 -13.71 -1.04 6.68
N ARG A 491 -14.01 -2.34 6.64
CA ARG A 491 -15.39 -2.83 6.41
C ARG A 491 -16.27 -2.52 7.61
N TRP A 492 -15.80 -2.83 8.81
CA TRP A 492 -16.52 -2.52 10.05
C TRP A 492 -16.82 -1.03 10.16
N TYR A 493 -15.88 -0.16 9.75
CA TYR A 493 -16.10 1.29 9.75
C TYR A 493 -17.23 1.72 8.82
N ARG A 494 -17.28 1.18 7.59
CA ARG A 494 -18.37 1.50 6.65
C ARG A 494 -19.73 1.21 7.25
N ASP A 495 -19.87 0.02 7.81
CA ASP A 495 -21.10 -0.42 8.46
C ASP A 495 -21.39 0.44 9.70
N ALA A 496 -20.36 0.75 10.50
CA ALA A 496 -20.46 1.55 11.73
C ALA A 496 -20.98 2.98 11.50
N VAL A 497 -20.68 3.59 10.35
CA VAL A 497 -21.09 4.96 10.01
C VAL A 497 -22.22 5.02 8.98
N GLY A 498 -22.70 3.88 8.49
CA GLY A 498 -23.73 3.86 7.46
C GLY A 498 -23.25 4.37 6.11
N LEU A 499 -21.99 4.09 5.75
CA LEU A 499 -21.42 4.56 4.49
C LEU A 499 -22.25 4.01 3.32
N ASP A 500 -22.45 4.84 2.28
CA ASP A 500 -23.32 4.55 1.12
C ASP A 500 -24.83 4.52 1.42
N GLY A 501 -25.26 5.11 2.54
CA GLY A 501 -26.68 5.33 2.84
C GLY A 501 -27.38 4.14 3.47
N VAL A 502 -26.62 3.19 4.04
CA VAL A 502 -27.15 2.14 4.92
C VAL A 502 -27.29 2.68 6.34
N GLU A 503 -28.13 2.04 7.16
CA GLU A 503 -28.29 2.42 8.56
C GLU A 503 -26.96 2.14 9.32
N PRO A 504 -26.43 3.10 10.09
CA PRO A 504 -25.22 2.88 10.87
C PRO A 504 -25.40 1.74 11.89
N ASP A 505 -24.45 0.81 11.94
CA ASP A 505 -24.47 -0.35 12.85
C ASP A 505 -23.65 -0.07 14.14
N PRO A 506 -24.29 0.10 15.31
CA PRO A 506 -23.60 0.31 16.57
C PRO A 506 -22.71 -0.87 16.99
N VAL A 507 -23.03 -2.11 16.57
CA VAL A 507 -22.23 -3.28 16.90
C VAL A 507 -20.84 -3.19 16.29
N GLN A 508 -20.74 -2.61 15.09
CA GLN A 508 -19.44 -2.41 14.44
C GLN A 508 -18.65 -1.28 15.09
N ARG A 509 -19.31 -0.27 15.70
CA ARG A 509 -18.65 0.76 16.51
C ARG A 509 -17.97 0.13 17.73
N ASP A 510 -18.70 -0.73 18.45
CA ASP A 510 -18.18 -1.44 19.62
C ASP A 510 -17.05 -2.41 19.24
N ARG A 511 -17.19 -3.07 18.08
CA ARG A 511 -16.14 -3.94 17.52
C ARG A 511 -14.86 -3.16 17.20
N LEU A 512 -14.98 -1.97 16.59
CA LEU A 512 -13.85 -1.09 16.30
C LEU A 512 -13.17 -0.56 17.56
N LEU A 513 -13.95 -0.16 18.57
CA LEU A 513 -13.42 0.26 19.87
C LEU A 513 -12.66 -0.88 20.55
N THR A 514 -13.20 -2.11 20.49
CA THR A 514 -12.53 -3.30 21.02
C THR A 514 -11.23 -3.59 20.27
N TYR A 515 -11.26 -3.50 18.95
CA TYR A 515 -10.09 -3.71 18.10
C TYR A 515 -8.94 -2.75 18.43
N ASN A 516 -9.22 -1.45 18.46
CA ASN A 516 -8.22 -0.44 18.80
C ASN A 516 -7.77 -0.55 20.28
N ALA A 517 -8.68 -0.92 21.19
CA ALA A 517 -8.31 -1.20 22.58
C ALA A 517 -7.37 -2.42 22.71
N ASP A 518 -7.50 -3.42 21.84
CA ASP A 518 -6.57 -4.56 21.78
C ASP A 518 -5.21 -4.14 21.24
N ASP A 519 -5.14 -3.29 20.21
CA ASP A 519 -3.86 -2.85 19.64
C ASP A 519 -3.03 -2.03 20.65
N VAL A 520 -3.64 -1.13 21.43
CA VAL A 520 -2.92 -0.44 22.53
C VAL A 520 -2.55 -1.38 23.69
N ARG A 521 -3.38 -2.40 23.99
CA ARG A 521 -3.06 -3.39 25.03
C ARG A 521 -1.96 -4.34 24.59
N ALA A 522 -1.91 -4.72 23.32
CA ALA A 522 -0.84 -5.52 22.73
C ALA A 522 0.48 -4.77 22.81
N THR A 523 0.46 -3.49 22.47
CA THR A 523 1.61 -2.58 22.58
C THR A 523 2.11 -2.49 24.03
N CYS A 524 1.20 -2.28 24.98
CA CYS A 524 1.50 -2.28 26.41
C CYS A 524 2.07 -3.61 26.91
N ALA A 525 1.49 -4.74 26.50
CA ALA A 525 1.94 -6.08 26.86
C ALA A 525 3.35 -6.36 26.33
N LEU A 526 3.61 -6.01 25.07
CA LEU A 526 4.92 -6.15 24.44
C LEU A 526 5.99 -5.35 25.17
N ARG A 527 5.72 -4.06 25.44
CA ARG A 527 6.62 -3.17 26.18
C ARG A 527 6.95 -3.71 27.57
N ARG A 528 5.94 -4.18 28.31
CA ARG A 528 6.12 -4.77 29.65
C ARG A 528 6.94 -6.05 29.59
N TRP A 529 6.68 -6.92 28.62
CA TRP A 529 7.43 -8.15 28.42
C TRP A 529 8.90 -7.86 28.09
N MET A 530 9.19 -6.89 27.22
CA MET A 530 10.56 -6.47 26.88
C MET A 530 11.34 -5.95 28.10
N SER A 531 10.67 -5.36 29.09
CA SER A 531 11.29 -4.92 30.36
C SER A 531 11.36 -6.01 31.44
N SER A 532 10.88 -7.22 31.16
CA SER A 532 10.74 -8.28 32.17
C SER A 532 11.84 -9.32 32.05
N ALA A 533 12.09 -10.07 33.13
CA ALA A 533 13.01 -11.21 33.09
C ALA A 533 12.60 -12.29 32.06
N ALA A 534 11.34 -12.33 31.62
CA ALA A 534 10.88 -13.28 30.62
C ALA A 534 11.53 -13.05 29.24
N VAL A 535 11.95 -11.82 28.92
CA VAL A 535 12.63 -11.52 27.64
C VAL A 535 13.95 -12.28 27.51
N ALA A 536 14.60 -12.61 28.63
CA ALA A 536 15.86 -13.36 28.64
C ALA A 536 15.68 -14.81 28.13
N GLN A 537 14.45 -15.33 28.11
CA GLN A 537 14.13 -16.65 27.54
C GLN A 537 14.16 -16.65 26.01
N VAL A 538 14.12 -15.46 25.38
CA VAL A 538 14.34 -15.35 23.93
C VAL A 538 15.81 -15.66 23.65
N PRO A 539 16.12 -16.54 22.68
CA PRO A 539 17.50 -16.86 22.33
C PRO A 539 18.31 -15.61 21.96
N PHE A 540 19.59 -15.60 22.33
CA PHE A 540 20.52 -14.52 21.97
C PHE A 540 21.22 -14.85 20.64
N ALA A 541 21.40 -13.85 19.78
CA ALA A 541 21.99 -14.04 18.47
C ALA A 541 23.44 -14.54 18.53
N GLY A 542 24.18 -14.23 19.59
CA GLY A 542 25.53 -14.78 19.80
C GLY A 542 25.55 -16.29 20.10
N ASP A 543 24.41 -16.90 20.41
CA ASP A 543 24.28 -18.35 20.62
C ASP A 543 23.90 -19.09 19.32
N LEU A 544 23.79 -18.37 18.19
CA LEU A 544 23.32 -18.90 16.91
C LEU A 544 24.43 -19.33 15.94
#